data_AF-A0A5A7SMU8-F1
#
_entry.id   AF-A0A5A7SMU8-F1
#
_cell.length_a   1.000
_cell.length_b   1.000
_cell.length_c   1.000
_cell.angle_alpha   90.00
_cell.angle_beta   90.00
_cell.angle_gamma   90.00
#
_symmetry.space_group_name_H-M   'P 1'
#
loop_
_entity.id
_entity.type
_entity.pdbx_description
1 polymer ?
#
loop_
_entity_poly.entity_id
_entity_poly.type
_entity_poly.pdbx_seq_one_letter_code
_entity_poly.pdbx_strand_id
1 'polypeptide(L)'
;MSLLSKAAFASGMNTFVFVFYRQAAGAVFFLPLLFFLRRKESRSLSLKDFLKIFVISLIGMTVGFNAYGVAVDYTSANLGAAAFNCLPVTTFLFAVLLRMEKVNLRKVAGIAKAFGILICIGGVITLAFYKGPYLKPLINHHLLKLHKSSHNIPHSSSSKTWIIGCFLLFVSSISWGLWFVLQVV
;
A
#
# COMPACT_ATOMS: atom_id res chain seq x y z
N MET A 1 2.02 8.98 -1.53
CA MET A 1 2.42 8.22 -0.33
C MET A 1 3.85 7.71 -0.44
N SER A 2 4.20 6.92 -1.47
CA SER A 2 5.52 6.28 -1.61
C SER A 2 6.70 7.25 -1.54
N LEU A 3 6.60 8.44 -2.15
CA LEU A 3 7.67 9.45 -2.13
C LEU A 3 7.94 10.00 -0.73
N LEU A 4 6.90 10.42 -0.01
CA LEU A 4 7.01 10.99 1.33
C LEU A 4 7.49 9.93 2.34
N SER A 5 6.92 8.72 2.27
CA SER A 5 7.37 7.60 3.11
C SER A 5 8.84 7.27 2.86
N LYS A 6 9.27 7.19 1.59
CA LYS A 6 10.68 6.95 1.26
C LYS A 6 11.59 8.06 1.77
N ALA A 7 11.20 9.33 1.62
CA ALA A 7 11.97 10.47 2.12
C ALA A 7 12.13 10.41 3.65
N ALA A 8 11.07 10.04 4.36
CA ALA A 8 11.09 9.96 5.80
C ALA A 8 11.91 8.76 6.31
N PHE A 9 11.86 7.60 5.64
CA PHE A 9 12.73 6.45 5.94
C PHE A 9 14.21 6.74 5.63
N ALA A 10 14.47 7.43 4.51
CA ALA A 10 15.83 7.88 4.16
C ALA A 10 16.40 8.89 5.17
N SER A 11 15.54 9.57 5.93
CA SER A 11 15.93 10.46 7.03
C SER A 11 16.17 9.72 8.36
N GLY A 12 16.12 8.38 8.37
CA GLY A 12 16.41 7.53 9.52
C GLY A 12 15.20 7.14 10.38
N MET A 13 13.98 7.46 9.96
CA MET A 13 12.78 7.10 10.72
C MET A 13 12.46 5.61 10.60
N ASN A 14 12.22 4.95 11.73
CA ASN A 14 11.82 3.55 11.76
C ASN A 14 10.45 3.34 11.09
N THR A 15 10.40 2.38 10.16
CA THR A 15 9.21 2.04 9.38
C THR A 15 8.00 1.65 10.23
N PHE A 16 8.17 0.83 11.26
CA PHE A 16 7.08 0.36 12.11
C PHE A 16 6.47 1.52 12.91
N VAL A 17 7.32 2.41 13.40
CA VAL A 17 6.92 3.63 14.11
C VAL A 17 6.11 4.55 13.18
N PHE A 18 6.58 4.74 11.95
CA PHE A 18 5.84 5.52 10.95
C PHE A 18 4.45 4.94 10.65
N VAL A 19 4.37 3.62 10.44
CA VAL A 19 3.09 2.94 10.20
C VAL A 19 2.16 3.09 11.39
N PHE A 20 2.67 2.91 12.62
CA PHE A 20 1.90 3.10 13.85
C PHE A 20 1.31 4.51 13.93
N TYR A 21 2.13 5.56 13.76
CA TYR A 21 1.65 6.94 13.83
C TYR A 21 0.64 7.28 12.74
N ARG A 22 0.84 6.77 11.53
CA ARG A 22 -0.12 6.93 10.43
C ARG A 22 -1.49 6.34 10.79
N GLN A 23 -1.50 5.15 11.39
CA GLN A 23 -2.73 4.47 11.78
C GLN A 23 -3.39 5.13 13.00
N ALA A 24 -2.60 5.57 13.97
CA ALA A 24 -3.09 6.31 15.13
C ALA A 24 -3.72 7.64 14.72
N ALA A 25 -3.07 8.40 13.82
CA ALA A 25 -3.62 9.63 13.27
C ALA A 25 -4.95 9.38 12.54
N GLY A 26 -5.04 8.32 11.75
CA GLY A 26 -6.29 7.90 11.11
C GLY A 26 -7.39 7.59 12.14
N ALA A 27 -7.08 6.82 13.17
CA ALA A 27 -8.03 6.48 14.23
C ALA A 27 -8.54 7.73 14.96
N VAL A 28 -7.64 8.64 15.35
CA VAL A 28 -8.01 9.92 16.00
C VAL A 28 -8.88 10.77 15.10
N PHE A 29 -8.60 10.81 13.79
CA PHE A 29 -9.39 11.57 12.83
C PHE A 29 -10.80 10.98 12.62
N PHE A 30 -10.93 9.65 12.57
CA PHE A 30 -12.22 8.98 12.39
C PHE A 30 -13.07 8.89 13.66
N LEU A 31 -12.46 9.02 14.84
CA LEU A 31 -13.15 8.97 16.13
C LEU A 31 -14.28 10.03 16.29
N PRO A 32 -14.07 11.33 15.99
CA PRO A 32 -15.16 12.31 16.04
C PRO A 32 -16.22 12.05 14.96
N LEU A 33 -15.83 11.64 13.76
CA LEU A 33 -16.75 11.27 12.67
C LEU A 33 -17.70 10.14 13.11
N LEU A 34 -17.19 9.14 13.83
CA LEU A 34 -18.01 8.06 14.38
C LEU A 34 -19.07 8.57 15.37
N PHE A 35 -18.72 9.57 16.19
CA PHE A 35 -19.66 10.17 17.15
C PHE A 35 -20.77 10.94 16.44
N PHE A 36 -20.43 11.75 15.42
CA PHE A 36 -21.40 12.53 14.65
C PHE A 36 -22.28 11.67 13.72
N LEU A 37 -21.74 10.58 13.16
CA LEU A 37 -22.44 9.69 12.23
C LEU A 37 -23.23 8.57 12.92
N ARG A 38 -23.29 8.56 14.25
CA ARG A 38 -24.00 7.54 15.04
C ARG A 38 -25.52 7.64 14.84
N ARG A 39 -26.04 7.06 13.75
CA ARG A 39 -27.47 6.77 13.61
C ARG A 39 -27.88 5.78 14.70
N LYS A 40 -29.09 5.96 15.25
CA LYS A 40 -29.69 5.21 16.37
C LYS A 40 -29.75 3.68 16.22
N GLU A 41 -29.38 3.10 15.08
CA GLU A 41 -29.28 1.64 14.91
C GLU A 41 -27.96 1.10 15.47
N SER A 42 -27.87 1.05 16.81
CA SER A 42 -26.75 0.42 17.50
C SER A 42 -26.89 -1.10 17.44
N ARG A 43 -26.56 -1.71 16.30
CA ARG A 43 -26.37 -3.16 16.25
C ARG A 43 -25.14 -3.49 17.11
N SER A 44 -25.35 -4.18 18.22
CA SER A 44 -24.26 -4.62 19.10
C SER A 44 -23.31 -5.52 18.32
N LEU A 45 -22.01 -5.20 18.32
CA LEU A 45 -20.99 -6.03 17.68
C LEU A 45 -20.82 -7.30 18.53
N SER A 46 -21.06 -8.47 17.93
CA SER A 46 -20.73 -9.73 18.58
C SER A 46 -19.21 -9.89 18.67
N LEU A 47 -18.72 -10.66 19.65
CA LEU A 47 -17.31 -11.05 19.74
C LEU A 47 -16.82 -11.71 18.44
N LYS A 48 -17.70 -12.50 17.79
CA LYS A 48 -17.40 -13.12 16.48
C LYS A 48 -17.15 -12.07 15.39
N ASP A 49 -17.93 -11.00 15.35
CA ASP A 49 -17.78 -9.93 14.37
C ASP A 49 -16.52 -9.11 14.65
N PHE A 50 -16.24 -8.84 15.92
CA PHE A 50 -14.99 -8.20 16.34
C PHE A 50 -13.77 -9.03 15.93
N LEU A 51 -13.79 -10.34 16.16
CA LEU A 51 -12.68 -11.22 15.78
C LEU A 51 -12.48 -11.27 14.26
N LYS A 52 -13.56 -11.29 13.47
CA LYS A 52 -13.47 -11.19 12.00
C LYS A 52 -12.81 -9.88 11.57
N ILE A 53 -13.28 -8.75 12.09
CA ILE A 53 -12.71 -7.43 11.77
C ILE A 53 -11.23 -7.38 12.18
N PHE A 54 -10.88 -7.94 13.33
CA PHE A 54 -9.51 -8.02 13.81
C PHE A 54 -8.62 -8.82 12.86
N VAL A 55 -9.04 -10.03 12.45
CA VAL A 55 -8.28 -10.89 11.52
C VAL A 55 -8.13 -10.20 10.16
N ILE A 56 -9.20 -9.63 9.61
CA ILE A 56 -9.17 -8.89 8.35
C ILE A 56 -8.17 -7.71 8.45
N SER A 57 -8.24 -6.94 9.54
CA SER A 57 -7.33 -5.81 9.79
C SER A 57 -5.88 -6.25 9.99
N LEU A 58 -5.64 -7.41 10.60
CA LEU A 58 -4.30 -7.97 10.76
C LEU A 58 -3.66 -8.26 9.40
N ILE A 59 -4.41 -8.90 8.50
CA ILE A 59 -3.95 -9.27 7.15
C ILE A 59 -3.65 -8.02 6.32
N GLY A 60 -4.62 -7.11 6.18
CA GLY A 60 -4.46 -5.96 5.28
C GLY A 60 -3.65 -4.84 5.87
N MET A 61 -3.96 -4.43 7.10
CA MET A 61 -3.36 -3.25 7.69
C MET A 61 -2.01 -3.58 8.31
N THR A 62 -1.93 -4.63 9.13
CA THR A 62 -0.69 -4.93 9.85
C THR A 62 0.34 -5.55 8.92
N VAL A 63 0.06 -6.67 8.28
CA VAL A 63 1.01 -7.31 7.36
C VAL A 63 1.27 -6.43 6.14
N GLY A 64 0.21 -5.92 5.50
CA GLY A 64 0.33 -5.10 4.30
C GLY A 64 1.17 -3.83 4.48
N PHE A 65 0.84 -2.96 5.45
CA PHE A 65 1.59 -1.71 5.63
C PHE A 65 3.00 -1.90 6.16
N ASN A 66 3.24 -2.86 7.06
CA ASN A 66 4.59 -3.10 7.58
C ASN A 66 5.49 -3.72 6.52
N ALA A 67 5.02 -4.73 5.79
CA ALA A 67 5.76 -5.30 4.67
C ALA A 67 6.07 -4.23 3.62
N TYR A 68 5.07 -3.42 3.25
CA TYR A 68 5.26 -2.31 2.31
C TYR A 68 6.31 -1.30 2.79
N GLY A 69 6.24 -0.91 4.06
CA GLY A 69 7.15 0.08 4.60
C GLY A 69 8.61 -0.39 4.54
N VAL A 70 8.88 -1.64 4.97
CA VAL A 70 10.23 -2.23 4.91
C VAL A 70 10.66 -2.39 3.46
N ALA A 71 9.74 -2.80 2.60
CA ALA A 71 10.00 -2.98 1.18
C ALA A 71 10.41 -1.69 0.49
N VAL A 72 9.73 -0.57 0.74
CA VAL A 72 10.07 0.74 0.18
C VAL A 72 11.40 1.24 0.74
N ASP A 73 11.69 0.97 2.01
CA ASP A 73 13.00 1.29 2.59
C ASP A 73 14.14 0.53 1.88
N TYR A 74 13.93 -0.75 1.57
CA TYR A 74 14.91 -1.58 0.85
C TYR A 74 14.95 -1.36 -0.66
N THR A 75 13.93 -0.71 -1.24
CA THR A 75 13.81 -0.46 -2.68
C THR A 75 13.69 1.04 -2.98
N SER A 76 12.73 1.43 -3.83
CA SER A 76 12.53 2.79 -4.29
C SER A 76 11.07 3.21 -4.17
N ALA A 77 10.82 4.51 -4.11
CA ALA A 77 9.48 5.06 -4.13
C ALA A 77 8.72 4.70 -5.43
N ASN A 78 9.43 4.50 -6.54
CA ASN A 78 8.81 4.10 -7.82
C ASN A 78 8.28 2.68 -7.76
N LEU A 79 9.08 1.72 -7.27
CA LEU A 79 8.62 0.34 -7.07
C LEU A 79 7.44 0.29 -6.08
N GLY A 80 7.50 1.07 -4.99
CA GLY A 80 6.39 1.21 -4.07
C GLY A 80 5.13 1.81 -4.71
N ALA A 81 5.26 2.73 -5.68
CA ALA A 81 4.13 3.25 -6.43
C ALA A 81 3.57 2.21 -7.42
N ALA A 82 4.44 1.45 -8.10
CA ALA A 82 4.02 0.37 -8.97
C ALA A 82 3.21 -0.69 -8.19
N ALA A 83 3.64 -1.06 -6.98
CA ALA A 83 2.89 -1.99 -6.11
C ALA A 83 1.46 -1.49 -5.80
N PHE A 84 1.27 -0.20 -5.51
CA PHE A 84 -0.07 0.36 -5.34
C PHE A 84 -0.91 0.32 -6.63
N ASN A 85 -0.28 0.53 -7.79
CA ASN A 85 -0.97 0.44 -9.08
C ASN A 85 -1.30 -1.00 -9.49
N CYS A 86 -0.64 -2.01 -8.90
CA CYS A 86 -1.00 -3.41 -9.06
C CYS A 86 -2.25 -3.81 -8.26
N LEU A 87 -2.71 -3.00 -7.29
CA LEU A 87 -3.80 -3.38 -6.40
C LEU A 87 -5.12 -3.72 -7.10
N PRO A 88 -5.58 -2.98 -8.14
CA PRO A 88 -6.77 -3.37 -8.89
C PRO A 88 -6.63 -4.76 -9.53
N VAL A 89 -5.43 -5.08 -10.02
CA VAL A 89 -5.12 -6.37 -10.65
C VAL A 89 -5.14 -7.50 -9.62
N THR A 90 -4.47 -7.32 -8.47
CA THR A 90 -4.45 -8.36 -7.42
C THR A 90 -5.82 -8.54 -6.77
N THR A 91 -6.57 -7.46 -6.55
CA THR A 91 -7.93 -7.51 -5.99
C THR A 91 -8.87 -8.25 -6.93
N PHE A 92 -8.84 -7.92 -8.23
CA PHE A 92 -9.66 -8.62 -9.23
C PHE A 92 -9.31 -10.10 -9.34
N LEU A 93 -8.02 -10.44 -9.30
CA LEU A 93 -7.57 -11.83 -9.28
C LEU A 93 -8.19 -12.60 -8.10
N PHE A 94 -8.12 -12.05 -6.89
CA PHE A 94 -8.74 -12.68 -5.71
C PHE A 94 -10.27 -12.74 -5.81
N ALA A 95 -10.92 -11.71 -6.35
CA ALA A 95 -12.37 -11.71 -6.55
C ALA A 95 -12.82 -12.83 -7.50
N VAL A 96 -12.05 -13.09 -8.55
CA VAL A 96 -12.31 -14.21 -9.48
C VAL A 96 -12.00 -15.56 -8.82
N LEU A 97 -10.87 -15.69 -8.11
CA LEU A 97 -10.48 -16.94 -7.42
C LEU A 97 -11.50 -17.34 -6.35
N LEU A 98 -12.01 -16.38 -5.58
CA LEU A 98 -13.04 -16.59 -4.57
C LEU A 98 -14.46 -16.68 -5.15
N ARG A 99 -14.59 -16.68 -6.49
CA ARG A 99 -15.87 -16.77 -7.24
C ARG A 99 -16.87 -15.66 -6.92
N MET A 100 -16.39 -14.55 -6.35
CA MET A 100 -17.19 -13.34 -6.15
C MET A 100 -17.43 -12.61 -7.46
N GLU A 101 -16.49 -12.76 -8.41
CA GLU A 101 -16.57 -12.14 -9.73
C GLU A 101 -16.68 -13.18 -10.84
N LYS A 102 -17.68 -13.03 -11.71
CA LYS A 102 -17.88 -13.89 -12.89
C LYS A 102 -17.51 -13.13 -14.16
N VAL A 103 -16.40 -13.51 -14.79
CA VAL A 103 -15.93 -12.91 -16.04
C VAL A 103 -16.58 -13.61 -17.22
N ASN A 104 -17.55 -12.95 -17.84
CA ASN A 104 -18.16 -13.43 -19.08
C ASN A 104 -17.78 -12.51 -20.24
N LEU A 105 -16.79 -12.92 -21.03
CA LEU A 105 -16.28 -12.15 -22.18
C LEU A 105 -17.28 -12.02 -23.33
N ARG A 106 -18.43 -12.69 -23.28
CA ARG A 106 -19.53 -12.49 -24.24
C ARG A 106 -20.40 -11.28 -23.88
N LYS A 107 -20.34 -10.81 -22.63
CA LYS A 107 -21.11 -9.65 -22.17
C LYS A 107 -20.23 -8.41 -22.12
N VAL A 108 -20.80 -7.25 -22.47
CA VAL A 108 -20.12 -5.94 -22.39
C VAL A 108 -19.51 -5.71 -21.02
N ALA A 109 -20.21 -6.07 -19.93
CA ALA A 109 -19.68 -5.94 -18.58
C ALA A 109 -18.42 -6.79 -18.33
N GLY A 110 -18.33 -8.01 -18.88
CA GLY A 110 -17.14 -8.84 -18.74
C GLY A 110 -15.97 -8.35 -19.58
N ILE A 111 -16.25 -7.81 -20.77
CA ILE A 111 -15.25 -7.15 -21.63
C ILE A 111 -14.70 -5.90 -20.92
N ALA A 112 -15.57 -5.05 -20.37
CA ALA A 112 -15.16 -3.84 -19.65
C ALA A 112 -14.27 -4.16 -18.44
N LYS A 113 -14.59 -5.23 -17.68
CA LYS A 113 -13.76 -5.71 -16.57
C LYS A 113 -12.37 -6.13 -17.06
N ALA A 114 -12.30 -6.98 -18.07
CA ALA A 114 -11.02 -7.44 -18.62
C ALA A 114 -10.18 -6.26 -19.17
N PHE A 115 -10.83 -5.34 -19.88
CA PHE A 115 -10.18 -4.16 -20.43
C PHE A 115 -9.64 -3.23 -19.33
N GLY A 116 -10.40 -3.02 -18.25
CA GLY A 116 -9.94 -2.26 -17.08
C GLY A 116 -8.68 -2.86 -16.44
N ILE A 117 -8.62 -4.18 -16.34
CA ILE A 117 -7.42 -4.89 -15.83
C ILE A 117 -6.24 -4.74 -16.79
N LEU A 118 -6.45 -4.85 -18.11
CA LEU A 118 -5.39 -4.61 -19.10
C LEU A 118 -4.84 -3.19 -19.02
N ILE A 119 -5.68 -2.17 -18.82
CA ILE A 119 -5.23 -0.79 -18.59
C ILE A 119 -4.38 -0.69 -17.32
N CYS A 120 -4.79 -1.32 -16.23
CA CYS A 120 -4.02 -1.32 -14.98
C CYS A 120 -2.64 -1.95 -15.17
N ILE A 121 -2.57 -3.11 -15.86
CA ILE A 121 -1.31 -3.77 -16.20
C ILE A 121 -0.44 -2.85 -17.07
N GLY A 122 -1.04 -2.21 -18.08
CA GLY A 122 -0.36 -1.21 -18.91
C GLY A 122 0.27 -0.10 -18.08
N GLY A 123 -0.49 0.48 -17.15
CA GLY A 123 0.01 1.53 -16.25
C GLY A 123 1.17 1.07 -15.37
N VAL A 124 1.12 -0.14 -14.83
CA VAL A 124 2.22 -0.74 -14.05
C VAL A 124 3.47 -0.93 -14.90
N ILE A 125 3.32 -1.45 -16.12
CA ILE A 125 4.42 -1.63 -17.08
C ILE A 125 5.02 -0.27 -17.42
N THR A 126 4.20 0.74 -17.72
CA THR A 126 4.68 2.09 -17.98
C THR A 126 5.51 2.62 -16.81
N LEU A 127 5.04 2.48 -15.56
CA LEU A 127 5.80 2.90 -14.37
C LEU A 127 7.11 2.14 -14.18
N ALA A 128 7.15 0.84 -14.55
CA ALA A 128 8.36 0.02 -14.47
C ALA A 128 9.43 0.47 -15.47
N PHE A 129 9.02 0.86 -16.68
CA PHE A 129 9.93 1.32 -17.74
C PHE A 129 10.17 2.83 -17.74
N TYR A 130 9.35 3.61 -17.03
CA TYR A 130 9.48 5.06 -16.98
C TYR A 130 10.74 5.48 -16.21
N LYS A 131 11.71 6.02 -16.94
CA LYS A 131 12.88 6.70 -16.37
C LYS A 131 12.61 8.19 -16.28
N GLY A 132 11.96 8.61 -15.19
CA GLY A 132 11.67 10.01 -14.92
C GLY A 132 12.91 10.81 -14.48
N PRO A 133 12.95 12.13 -14.74
CA PRO A 133 13.97 13.01 -14.19
C PRO A 133 13.91 13.04 -12.66
N TYR A 134 15.07 13.12 -12.01
CA TYR A 134 15.15 13.27 -10.56
C TYR A 134 14.48 14.58 -10.15
N LEU A 135 13.38 14.50 -9.40
CA LEU A 135 12.72 15.68 -8.84
C LEU A 135 13.68 16.31 -7.81
N LYS A 136 14.27 17.45 -8.16
CA LYS A 136 14.92 18.32 -7.17
C LYS A 136 13.82 18.88 -6.27
N PRO A 137 13.91 18.74 -4.94
CA PRO A 137 12.95 19.37 -4.04
C PRO A 137 12.89 20.87 -4.31
N LEU A 138 11.71 21.38 -4.66
CA LEU A 138 11.46 22.80 -4.97
C LEU A 138 11.64 23.71 -3.75
N ILE A 139 11.66 23.13 -2.53
CA ILE A 139 11.81 23.87 -1.29
C ILE A 139 13.24 23.71 -0.79
N ASN A 140 14.00 24.79 -0.88
CA ASN A 140 15.35 24.93 -0.38
C ASN A 140 15.29 24.96 1.18
N HIS A 141 15.06 23.81 1.81
CA HIS A 141 15.02 23.69 3.27
C HIS A 141 16.44 23.85 3.84
N HIS A 142 16.82 25.09 4.11
CA HIS A 142 18.03 25.43 4.86
C HIS A 142 18.00 24.86 6.31
N LEU A 143 16.84 24.39 6.78
CA LEU A 143 16.64 23.76 8.09
C LEU A 143 17.01 22.27 8.14
N LEU A 144 17.13 21.60 6.99
CA LEU A 144 17.61 20.20 6.88
C LEU A 144 19.14 20.10 6.71
N LYS A 145 19.86 21.23 6.76
CA LYS A 145 21.34 21.29 6.63
C LYS A 145 22.09 20.98 7.93
N LEU A 146 21.41 20.58 9.00
CA LEU A 146 22.01 20.29 10.32
C LEU A 146 22.42 18.82 10.50
N HIS A 147 22.82 18.12 9.43
CA HIS A 147 23.75 16.99 9.54
C HIS A 147 24.31 16.65 8.15
N LYS A 148 25.22 17.49 7.63
CA LYS A 148 26.18 17.00 6.62
C LYS A 148 27.18 16.06 7.32
N SER A 149 26.72 14.93 7.79
CA SER A 149 27.59 13.76 7.82
C SER A 149 27.61 13.26 6.38
N SER A 150 28.80 13.14 5.80
CA SER A 150 29.03 12.45 4.54
C SER A 150 28.59 10.99 4.68
N HIS A 151 27.28 10.75 4.68
CA HIS A 151 26.77 9.42 4.40
C HIS A 151 26.90 9.25 2.90
N ASN A 152 27.99 8.59 2.53
CA ASN A 152 28.06 7.78 1.33
C ASN A 152 26.66 7.26 1.03
N ILE A 153 26.09 7.70 -0.09
CA ILE A 153 24.96 7.00 -0.71
C ILE A 153 25.37 5.53 -0.66
N PRO A 154 24.65 4.63 0.06
CA PRO A 154 24.98 3.22 0.01
C PRO A 154 24.56 2.76 -1.39
N HIS A 155 25.42 3.00 -2.36
CA HIS A 155 25.43 2.43 -3.70
C HIS A 155 25.88 0.96 -3.58
N SER A 156 25.23 0.23 -2.68
CA SER A 156 25.22 -1.22 -2.58
C SER A 156 24.16 -1.61 -1.56
N SER A 157 22.88 -1.35 -1.85
CA SER A 157 21.89 -2.30 -1.35
C SER A 157 22.38 -3.66 -1.86
N SER A 158 22.87 -4.52 -0.96
CA SER A 158 23.24 -5.88 -1.33
C SER A 158 22.11 -6.42 -2.20
N SER A 159 22.40 -7.01 -3.36
CA SER A 159 21.35 -7.49 -4.27
C SER A 159 20.29 -8.32 -3.52
N LYS A 160 20.71 -8.99 -2.44
CA LYS A 160 19.86 -9.66 -1.44
C LYS A 160 18.81 -8.73 -0.80
N THR A 161 19.19 -7.58 -0.26
CA THR A 161 18.28 -6.60 0.38
C THR A 161 17.25 -6.07 -0.60
N TRP A 162 17.66 -5.76 -1.83
CA TRP A 162 16.74 -5.31 -2.87
C TRP A 162 15.74 -6.42 -3.26
N ILE A 163 16.21 -7.66 -3.42
CA ILE A 163 15.36 -8.83 -3.70
C ILE A 163 14.35 -9.05 -2.56
N ILE A 164 14.79 -8.97 -1.30
CA ILE A 164 13.91 -9.07 -0.13
C ILE A 164 12.84 -7.96 -0.17
N GLY A 165 13.23 -6.74 -0.53
CA GLY A 165 12.29 -5.64 -0.71
C GLY A 165 11.24 -5.92 -1.80
N CYS A 166 11.65 -6.45 -2.96
CA CYS A 166 10.72 -6.86 -4.02
C CYS A 166 9.75 -7.96 -3.55
N PHE A 167 10.26 -8.95 -2.82
CA PHE A 167 9.43 -10.00 -2.23
C PHE A 167 8.42 -9.44 -1.23
N LEU A 168 8.84 -8.50 -0.37
CA LEU A 168 7.94 -7.82 0.58
C LEU A 168 6.90 -6.94 -0.12
N LEU A 169 7.21 -6.30 -1.25
CA LEU A 169 6.21 -5.59 -2.07
C LEU A 169 5.17 -6.56 -2.62
N PHE A 170 5.59 -7.75 -3.07
CA PHE A 170 4.68 -8.79 -3.54
C PHE A 170 3.76 -9.26 -2.42
N VAL A 171 4.31 -9.57 -1.23
CA VAL A 171 3.53 -9.92 -0.03
C VAL A 171 2.53 -8.81 0.30
N SER A 172 2.96 -7.55 0.32
CA SER A 172 2.06 -6.43 0.63
C SER A 172 0.91 -6.29 -0.39
N SER A 173 1.19 -6.52 -1.68
CA SER A 173 0.19 -6.46 -2.75
C SER A 173 -0.84 -7.59 -2.65
N ILE A 174 -0.41 -8.79 -2.24
CA ILE A 174 -1.29 -9.92 -1.95
C ILE A 174 -2.15 -9.63 -0.72
N SER A 175 -1.53 -9.20 0.38
CA SER A 175 -2.22 -8.88 1.64
C SER A 175 -3.31 -7.83 1.42
N TRP A 176 -3.02 -6.76 0.67
CA TRP A 176 -4.02 -5.74 0.36
C TRP A 176 -5.09 -6.22 -0.61
N GLY A 177 -4.73 -6.95 -1.67
CA GLY A 177 -5.72 -7.52 -2.59
C GLY A 177 -6.71 -8.43 -1.87
N LEU A 178 -6.21 -9.33 -1.02
CA LEU A 178 -7.04 -10.22 -0.21
C LEU A 178 -7.87 -9.43 0.81
N TRP A 179 -7.29 -8.44 1.48
CA TRP A 179 -8.01 -7.58 2.41
C TRP A 179 -9.20 -6.86 1.78
N PHE A 180 -9.04 -6.28 0.59
CA PHE A 180 -10.14 -5.62 -0.12
C PHE A 180 -11.27 -6.60 -0.45
N VAL A 181 -10.95 -7.81 -0.88
CA VAL A 181 -11.98 -8.81 -1.20
C VAL A 181 -12.70 -9.30 0.08
N LEU A 182 -11.95 -9.56 1.15
CA LEU A 182 -12.51 -9.99 2.44
C LEU A 182 -13.37 -8.93 3.13
N GLN A 183 -13.22 -7.65 2.82
CA GLN A 183 -14.10 -6.60 3.36
C GLN A 183 -15.52 -6.66 2.80
N VAL A 184 -15.71 -7.29 1.64
CA VAL A 184 -17.01 -7.35 0.95
C VAL A 184 -17.77 -8.64 1.30
N VAL A 185 -17.12 -9.61 1.94
CA VAL A 185 -17.68 -10.91 2.35
C VAL A 185 -18.11 -10.88 3.81
#